data_AF-A0A6G1RHG8-F1
#
_entry.id   AF-A0A6G1RHG8-F1
#
_cell.length_a   1.000
_cell.length_b   1.000
_cell.length_c   1.000
_cell.angle_alpha   90.00
_cell.angle_beta   90.00
_cell.angle_gamma   90.00
#
_symmetry.space_group_name_H-M   'P 1'
#
loop_
_entity.id
_entity.type
_entity.pdbx_description
1 polymer ?
#
loop_
_entity_poly.entity_id
_entity_poly.type
_entity_poly.pdbx_seq_one_letter_code
_entity_poly.pdbx_strand_id
1 'polypeptide(L)'
;SFRLPPDPQTPCILVGPGTGIAPFRSFWQHRLNHLRAGGGPLGTMVLVFGCRSSTLDHIYRREMEEARERGALSQVLTAFSREPGTPKTYVQDVLRAQLAGEVHRVLCCSAGHMYVCGDVT
;
A
#
# COMPACT_ATOMS: atom_id res chain seq x y z
N SER A 1 2.07 -17.33 5.24
CA SER A 1 2.52 -17.22 3.85
C SER A 1 2.36 -15.76 3.40
N PHE A 2 3.37 -15.12 2.83
CA PHE A 2 3.34 -13.71 2.42
C PHE A 2 3.48 -13.60 0.89
N ARG A 3 2.39 -13.92 0.18
CA ARG A 3 2.32 -13.94 -1.29
C ARG A 3 1.04 -13.25 -1.74
N LEU A 4 1.06 -12.69 -2.95
CA LEU A 4 -0.15 -12.18 -3.59
C LEU A 4 -1.22 -13.28 -3.72
N PRO A 5 -2.51 -12.92 -3.71
CA PRO A 5 -3.58 -13.86 -3.99
C PRO A 5 -3.40 -14.47 -5.39
N PRO A 6 -3.80 -15.75 -5.60
CA PRO A 6 -3.72 -16.37 -6.91
C PRO A 6 -4.56 -15.65 -7.98
N ASP A 7 -5.71 -15.12 -7.57
CA ASP A 7 -6.55 -14.28 -8.43
C ASP A 7 -6.07 -12.81 -8.40
N PRO A 8 -5.60 -12.26 -9.53
CA PRO A 8 -5.11 -10.89 -9.60
C PRO A 8 -6.21 -9.82 -9.43
N GLN A 9 -7.49 -10.21 -9.48
CA GLN A 9 -8.64 -9.31 -9.22
C GLN A 9 -9.00 -9.21 -7.74
N THR A 10 -8.44 -10.04 -6.87
CA THR A 10 -8.69 -10.00 -5.43
C THR A 10 -8.12 -8.71 -4.82
N PRO A 11 -8.93 -7.89 -4.12
CA PRO A 11 -8.48 -6.61 -3.60
C PRO A 11 -7.50 -6.78 -2.43
N CYS A 12 -6.50 -5.90 -2.37
CA CYS A 12 -5.43 -5.94 -1.38
C CYS A 12 -5.24 -4.59 -0.66
N ILE A 13 -4.97 -4.63 0.64
CA ILE A 13 -4.48 -3.49 1.43
C ILE A 13 -3.08 -3.83 1.93
N LEU A 14 -2.10 -2.98 1.63
CA LEU A 14 -0.70 -3.14 1.99
C LEU A 14 -0.34 -2.09 3.05
N VAL A 15 0.16 -2.51 4.21
CA VAL A 15 0.50 -1.62 5.32
C VAL A 15 1.97 -1.84 5.67
N GLY A 16 2.80 -0.83 5.41
CA GLY A 16 4.26 -0.97 5.53
C GLY A 16 4.97 0.32 5.87
N PRO A 17 5.17 0.66 7.16
CA PRO A 17 5.99 1.81 7.53
C PRO A 17 7.49 1.52 7.32
N GLY A 18 8.25 2.53 6.89
CA GLY A 18 9.70 2.48 6.71
C GLY A 18 10.14 1.31 5.83
N THR A 19 11.11 0.53 6.29
CA THR A 19 11.60 -0.66 5.57
C THR A 19 10.57 -1.77 5.43
N GLY A 20 9.44 -1.71 6.16
CA GLY A 20 8.29 -2.59 5.98
C GLY A 20 7.65 -2.50 4.58
N ILE A 21 8.00 -1.48 3.79
CA ILE A 21 7.59 -1.40 2.38
C ILE A 21 8.29 -2.42 1.47
N ALA A 22 9.41 -3.01 1.91
CA ALA A 22 10.28 -3.84 1.07
C ALA A 22 9.56 -4.96 0.30
N PRO A 23 8.70 -5.82 0.90
CA PRO A 23 8.02 -6.85 0.13
C PRO A 23 6.97 -6.26 -0.82
N PHE A 24 6.34 -5.14 -0.46
CA PHE A 24 5.34 -4.48 -1.29
C PHE A 24 5.93 -3.92 -2.58
N ARG A 25 7.22 -3.54 -2.57
CA ARG A 25 7.93 -3.19 -3.79
C ARG A 25 7.85 -4.27 -4.85
N SER A 26 8.05 -5.53 -4.45
CA SER A 26 7.91 -6.65 -5.37
C SER A 26 6.45 -6.86 -5.82
N PHE A 27 5.46 -6.59 -4.97
CA PHE A 27 4.05 -6.74 -5.31
C PHE A 27 3.61 -5.75 -6.39
N TRP A 28 3.93 -4.44 -6.25
CA TRP A 28 3.55 -3.49 -7.29
C TRP A 28 4.38 -3.68 -8.57
N GLN A 29 5.65 -4.08 -8.48
CA GLN A 29 6.46 -4.41 -9.66
C GLN A 29 5.90 -5.63 -10.41
N HIS A 30 5.45 -6.65 -9.69
CA HIS A 30 4.78 -7.80 -10.28
C HIS A 30 3.52 -7.39 -11.05
N ARG A 31 2.68 -6.52 -10.46
CA ARG A 31 1.50 -5.96 -11.13
C ARG A 31 1.86 -5.07 -12.33
N LEU A 32 2.92 -4.25 -12.24
CA LEU A 32 3.40 -3.46 -13.37
C LEU A 32 3.87 -4.34 -14.53
N ASN A 33 4.50 -5.48 -14.24
CA ASN A 33 4.92 -6.44 -15.25
C ASN A 33 3.73 -7.15 -15.90
N HIS A 34 2.73 -7.55 -15.10
CA HIS A 34 1.47 -8.09 -15.61
C HIS A 34 0.79 -7.13 -16.60
N LEU A 35 0.72 -5.84 -16.24
CA LEU A 35 0.14 -4.82 -17.13
C LEU A 35 0.98 -4.59 -18.41
N ARG A 36 2.31 -4.60 -18.31
CA ARG A 36 3.20 -4.49 -19.50
C ARG A 36 3.01 -5.65 -20.46
N ALA A 37 2.72 -6.83 -19.95
CA ALA A 37 2.48 -8.04 -20.75
C ALA A 37 1.06 -8.07 -21.37
N GLY A 38 0.25 -7.02 -21.23
CA GLY A 38 -1.13 -7.02 -21.69
C GLY A 38 -2.06 -7.93 -20.87
N GLY A 39 -1.70 -8.17 -19.61
CA GLY A 39 -2.50 -8.97 -18.70
C GLY A 39 -3.89 -8.38 -18.44
N GLY A 40 -4.82 -9.23 -18.01
CA GLY A 40 -6.20 -8.84 -17.71
C GLY A 40 -6.34 -7.85 -16.54
N PRO A 41 -7.58 -7.48 -16.18
CA PRO A 41 -7.84 -6.49 -15.15
C PRO A 41 -7.26 -6.91 -13.79
N LEU A 42 -6.89 -5.90 -12.98
CA LEU A 42 -6.34 -6.07 -11.65
C LEU A 42 -7.32 -5.53 -10.59
N GLY A 43 -7.34 -6.18 -9.43
CA GLY A 43 -8.12 -5.74 -8.27
C GLY A 43 -7.56 -4.48 -7.64
N THR A 44 -8.29 -3.83 -6.74
CA THR A 44 -7.74 -2.67 -6.02
C THR A 44 -6.52 -3.08 -5.18
N MET A 45 -5.51 -2.21 -5.11
CA MET A 45 -4.34 -2.40 -4.26
C MET A 45 -3.99 -1.07 -3.62
N VAL A 46 -4.37 -0.93 -2.36
CA VAL A 46 -4.15 0.29 -1.57
C VAL A 46 -2.87 0.12 -0.77
N LEU A 47 -1.94 1.07 -0.88
CA LEU A 47 -0.73 1.12 -0.06
C LEU A 47 -0.86 2.19 1.02
N VAL A 48 -0.67 1.79 2.28
CA VAL A 48 -0.54 2.67 3.44
C VAL A 48 0.92 2.63 3.89
N PHE A 49 1.68 3.62 3.45
CA PHE A 49 3.08 3.83 3.80
C PHE A 49 3.21 4.76 5.01
N GLY A 50 4.31 4.65 5.76
CA GLY A 50 4.59 5.56 6.86
C GLY A 50 6.07 5.87 6.98
N CYS A 51 6.43 7.13 7.20
CA CYS A 51 7.81 7.56 7.42
C CYS A 51 7.89 8.78 8.36
N ARG A 52 9.08 9.33 8.58
CA ARG A 52 9.27 10.50 9.45
C ARG A 52 8.85 11.78 8.75
N SER A 53 9.39 12.07 7.57
CA SER A 53 9.10 13.28 6.79
C SER A 53 9.16 12.99 5.30
N SER A 54 8.40 13.73 4.51
CA SER A 54 8.32 13.63 3.05
C SER A 54 9.66 13.88 2.34
N THR A 55 10.58 14.62 2.97
CA THR A 55 11.86 15.02 2.38
C THR A 55 13.05 14.19 2.84
N LEU A 56 12.90 13.40 3.91
CA LEU A 56 14.01 12.67 4.53
C LEU A 56 14.00 11.17 4.16
N ASP A 57 12.90 10.49 4.46
CA ASP A 57 12.83 9.01 4.46
C ASP A 57 11.61 8.48 3.71
N HIS A 58 11.05 9.28 2.79
CA HIS A 58 10.01 8.85 1.87
C HIS A 58 10.61 8.01 0.72
N ILE A 59 11.12 6.84 1.08
CA ILE A 59 11.73 5.89 0.14
C ILE A 59 10.73 5.44 -0.93
N TYR A 60 11.23 5.23 -2.15
CA TYR A 60 10.45 4.79 -3.31
C TYR A 60 9.29 5.71 -3.74
N ARG A 61 9.24 6.97 -3.30
CA ARG A 61 8.14 7.90 -3.62
C ARG A 61 7.78 7.94 -5.12
N ARG A 62 8.79 8.13 -5.97
CA ARG A 62 8.61 8.15 -7.43
C ARG A 62 8.13 6.83 -8.01
N GLU A 63 8.61 5.70 -7.47
CA GLU A 63 8.15 4.37 -7.92
C GLU A 63 6.69 4.13 -7.53
N MET A 64 6.26 4.58 -6.34
CA MET A 64 4.87 4.50 -5.90
C MET A 64 3.96 5.40 -6.73
N GLU A 65 4.40 6.61 -7.07
CA GLU A 65 3.69 7.52 -7.98
C GLU A 65 3.50 6.88 -9.37
N GLU A 66 4.58 6.34 -9.98
CA GLU A 66 4.51 5.63 -11.27
C GLU A 66 3.58 4.40 -11.18
N ALA A 67 3.71 3.60 -10.11
CA ALA A 67 2.88 2.41 -9.93
C ALA A 67 1.40 2.75 -9.82
N ARG A 68 1.06 3.89 -9.20
CA ARG A 68 -0.31 4.39 -9.12
C ARG A 68 -0.81 4.88 -10.48
N GLU A 69 -0.04 5.70 -11.17
CA GLU A 69 -0.39 6.23 -12.50
C GLU A 69 -0.62 5.13 -13.52
N ARG A 70 0.14 4.05 -13.44
CA ARG A 70 0.02 2.89 -14.32
C ARG A 70 -1.02 1.87 -13.87
N GLY A 71 -1.72 2.09 -12.76
CA GLY A 71 -2.80 1.22 -12.27
C GLY A 71 -2.35 -0.04 -11.51
N ALA A 72 -1.06 -0.17 -11.20
CA ALA A 72 -0.58 -1.24 -10.34
C ALA A 72 -0.96 -1.00 -8.87
N LEU A 73 -1.01 0.26 -8.43
CA LEU A 73 -1.59 0.65 -7.15
C LEU A 73 -2.86 1.49 -7.42
N SER A 74 -3.96 1.21 -6.72
CA SER A 74 -5.17 2.02 -6.86
C SER A 74 -5.10 3.31 -6.04
N GLN A 75 -4.41 3.26 -4.89
CA GLN A 75 -4.25 4.40 -4.00
C GLN A 75 -2.98 4.25 -3.16
N VAL A 76 -2.33 5.38 -2.86
CA VAL A 76 -1.19 5.45 -1.93
C VAL A 76 -1.52 6.51 -0.89
N LEU A 77 -1.48 6.12 0.39
CA LEU A 77 -1.62 7.00 1.53
C LEU A 77 -0.32 6.98 2.34
N THR A 78 0.15 8.14 2.78
CA THR A 78 1.37 8.25 3.57
C THR A 78 1.11 8.88 4.92
N ALA A 79 1.53 8.20 5.98
CA ALA A 79 1.55 8.73 7.34
C ALA A 79 2.92 9.35 7.65
N PHE A 80 2.94 10.63 8.02
CA PHE A 80 4.16 11.31 8.47
C PHE A 80 4.16 11.48 9.98
N SER A 81 5.20 10.95 10.64
CA SER A 81 5.31 10.98 12.11
C SER A 81 6.08 12.18 12.66
N ARG A 82 6.83 12.90 11.80
CA ARG A 82 7.71 14.02 12.19
C ARG A 82 7.74 15.15 11.15
N GLU A 83 6.71 15.27 10.32
CA GLU A 83 6.66 16.35 9.32
C GLU A 83 6.32 17.69 10.01
N PRO A 84 7.17 18.74 9.86
CA PRO A 84 6.95 20.02 10.51
C PRO A 84 5.58 20.63 10.18
N GLY A 85 4.90 21.17 11.20
CA GLY A 85 3.59 21.80 11.02
C GLY A 85 2.42 20.83 10.84
N THR A 86 2.64 19.52 10.97
CA THR A 86 1.58 18.50 10.89
C THR A 86 1.49 17.66 12.17
N PRO A 87 0.30 17.13 12.52
CA PRO A 87 0.19 16.21 13.64
C PRO A 87 0.93 14.91 13.34
N LYS A 88 1.61 14.38 14.36
CA LYS A 88 2.25 13.07 14.31
C LYS A 88 1.22 12.01 13.95
N THR A 89 1.39 11.38 12.78
CA THR A 89 0.45 10.42 12.23
C THR A 89 1.14 9.08 11.97
N TYR A 90 0.48 7.98 12.36
CA TYR A 90 0.91 6.62 12.04
C TYR A 90 -0.02 5.92 11.05
N VAL A 91 0.41 4.77 10.51
CA VAL A 91 -0.35 4.00 9.52
C VAL A 91 -1.71 3.54 10.06
N GLN A 92 -1.82 3.20 11.35
CA GLN A 92 -3.09 2.88 12.01
C GLN A 92 -4.05 4.07 12.11
N ASP A 93 -3.52 5.29 12.18
CA ASP A 93 -4.34 6.50 12.21
C ASP A 93 -4.93 6.75 10.83
N VAL A 94 -4.13 6.57 9.77
CA VAL A 94 -4.60 6.61 8.39
C VAL A 94 -5.66 5.54 8.14
N LEU A 95 -5.43 4.30 8.59
CA LEU A 95 -6.41 3.21 8.43
C LEU A 95 -7.75 3.56 9.08
N ARG A 96 -7.74 4.03 10.33
CA ARG A 96 -8.98 4.39 11.05
C ARG A 96 -9.68 5.60 10.46
N ALA A 97 -8.93 6.65 10.15
CA ALA A 97 -9.50 7.93 9.73
C ALA A 97 -9.95 7.95 8.26
N GLN A 98 -9.26 7.20 7.39
CA GLN A 98 -9.45 7.31 5.94
C GLN A 98 -9.91 6.02 5.27
N LEU A 99 -9.64 4.84 5.86
CA LEU A 99 -9.86 3.55 5.21
C LEU A 99 -10.76 2.59 6.00
N ALA A 100 -11.42 3.01 7.08
CA ALA A 100 -12.23 2.10 7.90
C ALA A 100 -13.28 1.31 7.09
N GLY A 101 -14.03 2.01 6.21
CA GLY A 101 -15.00 1.38 5.33
C GLY A 101 -14.37 0.47 4.27
N GLU A 102 -13.22 0.87 3.71
CA GLU A 102 -12.50 0.07 2.72
C GLU A 102 -11.91 -1.19 3.34
N VAL A 103 -11.35 -1.11 4.55
CA VAL A 103 -10.87 -2.26 5.32
C VAL A 103 -12.02 -3.25 5.55
N HIS A 104 -13.18 -2.77 6.01
CA HIS A 104 -14.36 -3.62 6.19
C HIS A 104 -14.80 -4.26 4.86
N ARG A 105 -14.92 -3.48 3.79
CA ARG A 105 -15.32 -3.98 2.47
C ARG A 105 -14.37 -5.06 1.95
N VAL A 106 -13.06 -4.79 1.98
CA VAL A 106 -12.03 -5.70 1.49
C VAL A 106 -12.05 -7.01 2.28
N LEU A 107 -12.03 -6.94 3.61
CA LEU A 107 -11.88 -8.13 4.46
C LEU A 107 -13.18 -8.90 4.67
N CYS A 108 -14.31 -8.21 4.83
CA CYS A 108 -15.58 -8.83 5.20
C CYS A 108 -16.52 -9.07 4.02
N CYS A 109 -16.40 -8.30 2.93
CA CYS A 109 -17.34 -8.36 1.80
C CYS A 109 -16.72 -8.87 0.49
N SER A 110 -15.40 -8.80 0.33
CA SER A 110 -14.73 -9.10 -0.95
C SER A 110 -13.69 -10.22 -0.88
N ALA A 111 -13.60 -10.94 0.24
CA ALA A 111 -12.58 -11.97 0.49
C ALA A 111 -11.14 -11.50 0.14
N GLY A 112 -10.90 -10.19 0.31
CA GLY A 112 -9.63 -9.56 0.02
C GLY A 112 -8.61 -9.77 1.12
N HIS A 113 -7.39 -9.31 0.86
CA HIS A 113 -6.25 -9.54 1.74
C HIS A 113 -5.71 -8.25 2.31
N MET A 114 -5.35 -8.25 3.59
CA MET A 114 -4.54 -7.20 4.20
C MET A 114 -3.18 -7.78 4.57
N TYR A 115 -2.11 -7.09 4.17
CA TYR A 115 -0.74 -7.44 4.44
C TYR A 115 -0.12 -6.37 5.32
N VAL A 116 0.46 -6.78 6.45
CA VAL A 116 1.19 -5.90 7.35
C VAL A 116 2.64 -6.36 7.39
N CYS A 117 3.57 -5.46 7.11
CA CYS A 117 5.00 -5.74 7.18
C CYS A 117 5.73 -4.58 7.83
N GLY A 118 6.69 -4.88 8.68
CA GLY A 118 7.47 -3.88 9.38
C GLY A 118 7.78 -4.35 10.79
N ASP A 119 7.98 -3.36 11.64
CA ASP A 119 8.39 -3.55 13.02
C ASP A 119 7.31 -4.23 13.88
N VAL A 120 7.75 -4.95 14.91
CA VAL A 120 6.91 -5.60 15.92
C VAL A 120 6.95 -4.84 17.26
N THR A 121 7.88 -3.90 17.41
CA THR A 121 8.13 -3.18 18.68
C THR A 121 7.25 -1.97 18.93
#